data_AF-A0A7J7W7T7-F1
#
_entry.id   AF-A0A7J7W7T7-F1
#
_cell.length_a   1.000
_cell.length_b   1.000
_cell.length_c   1.000
_cell.angle_alpha   90.00
_cell.angle_beta   90.00
_cell.angle_gamma   90.00
#
_symmetry.space_group_name_H-M   'P 1'
#
loop_
_entity.id
_entity.type
_entity.pdbx_description
1 polymer ?
#
loop_
_entity_poly.entity_id
_entity_poly.type
_entity_poly.pdbx_seq_one_letter_code
_entity_poly.pdbx_strand_id
1 'polypeptide(L)'
;MEYAPSAESRCTLLQYVDDLLLACATETECQTATWAHLSHLAETGYRVSWKKAQLCREQVQYLGFVMSKGQQALSTEQKKVITSLPRPTNWRVLCEFLGATGFCQIWIPGFLAKLGPYMRL
;
A
#
# COMPACT_ATOMS: atom_id res chain seq x y z
N MET A 1 9.66 3.37 42.25
CA MET A 1 8.66 3.62 41.21
C MET A 1 9.20 3.00 39.94
N GLU A 2 8.70 1.82 39.62
CA GLU A 2 9.15 1.03 38.47
C GLU A 2 8.31 1.49 37.27
N TYR A 3 8.97 2.13 36.31
CA TYR A 3 8.34 2.56 35.06
C TYR A 3 8.06 1.31 34.23
N ALA A 4 6.83 0.80 34.34
CA ALA A 4 6.33 -0.22 33.43
C ALA A 4 6.24 0.38 32.03
N PRO A 5 6.66 -0.34 30.97
CA PRO A 5 6.44 0.12 29.61
C PRO A 5 4.94 0.26 29.40
N SER A 6 4.49 1.48 29.13
CA SER A 6 3.11 1.76 28.73
C SER A 6 2.79 0.85 27.55
N ALA A 7 1.78 -0.02 27.71
CA ALA A 7 1.36 -0.99 26.70
C ALA A 7 1.43 -0.37 25.30
N GLU A 8 2.42 -0.80 24.51
CA GLU A 8 2.53 -0.40 23.12
C GLU A 8 1.19 -0.75 22.46
N SER A 9 0.53 0.26 21.90
CA SER A 9 -0.73 0.06 21.20
C SER A 9 -0.47 -0.99 20.12
N ARG A 10 -1.18 -2.14 20.15
CA ARG A 10 -1.02 -3.25 19.18
C ARG A 10 -1.51 -2.90 17.76
N CYS A 11 -1.54 -1.61 17.45
CA CYS A 11 -2.06 -1.04 16.23
C CYS A 11 -0.96 -0.20 15.58
N THR A 12 -0.66 -0.52 14.32
CA THR A 12 0.27 0.23 13.48
C THR A 12 -0.53 1.12 12.53
N LEU A 13 -0.19 2.41 12.48
CA LEU A 13 -0.70 3.33 11.48
C LEU A 13 0.36 3.55 10.41
N LEU A 14 0.00 3.32 9.15
CA LEU A 14 0.80 3.65 7.98
C LEU A 14 0.10 4.77 7.23
N GLN A 15 0.84 5.83 6.91
CA GLN A 15 0.34 7.00 6.20
C GLN A 15 1.15 7.24 4.94
N TYR A 16 0.44 7.50 3.83
CA TYR A 16 1.00 8.01 2.60
C TYR A 16 0.14 9.15 2.08
N VAL A 17 0.59 10.39 2.29
CA VAL A 17 -0.16 11.61 1.95
C VAL A 17 -1.58 11.57 2.57
N ASP A 18 -2.62 11.34 1.76
CA ASP A 18 -4.02 11.26 2.15
C ASP A 18 -4.53 9.83 2.38
N ASP A 19 -3.75 8.81 2.00
CA ASP A 19 -4.07 7.41 2.24
C ASP A 19 -3.58 6.95 3.62
N LEU A 20 -4.49 6.36 4.40
CA LEU A 20 -4.25 5.89 5.76
C LEU A 20 -4.59 4.41 5.87
N LEU A 21 -3.71 3.64 6.51
CA LEU A 21 -3.92 2.23 6.83
C LEU A 21 -3.64 1.99 8.31
N LEU A 22 -4.68 1.55 9.03
CA LEU A 22 -4.58 1.14 10.43
C LEU A 22 -4.67 -0.38 10.51
N ALA A 23 -3.65 -1.02 11.08
CA ALA A 23 -3.58 -2.46 11.24
C ALA A 23 -3.43 -2.82 12.71
N CYS A 24 -4.30 -3.69 13.24
CA CYS A 24 -4.27 -4.16 14.62
C CYS A 24 -4.28 -5.69 14.68
N ALA A 25 -3.83 -6.26 15.80
CA ALA A 25 -3.77 -7.71 15.99
C ALA A 25 -5.16 -8.36 16.08
N THR A 26 -6.15 -7.66 16.66
CA THR A 26 -7.51 -8.15 16.83
C THR A 26 -8.55 -7.19 16.24
N GLU A 27 -9.73 -7.71 15.89
CA GLU A 27 -10.82 -6.91 15.34
C GLU A 27 -11.31 -5.86 16.36
N THR A 28 -11.42 -6.21 17.64
CA THR A 28 -11.87 -5.31 18.70
C THR A 28 -10.91 -4.14 18.92
N GLU A 29 -9.59 -4.40 18.91
CA GLU A 29 -8.58 -3.35 18.92
C GLU A 29 -8.68 -2.49 17.66
N CYS A 30 -8.89 -3.10 16.48
CA CYS A 30 -9.06 -2.38 15.22
C CYS A 30 -10.27 -1.45 15.23
N GLN A 31 -11.42 -1.90 15.72
CA GLN A 31 -12.63 -1.09 15.83
C GLN A 31 -12.42 0.09 16.78
N THR A 32 -11.82 -0.16 17.95
CA THR A 32 -11.56 0.87 18.96
C THR A 32 -10.58 1.92 18.42
N ALA A 33 -9.47 1.48 17.81
CA ALA A 33 -8.47 2.36 17.25
C ALA A 33 -9.01 3.14 16.03
N THR A 34 -9.84 2.50 15.20
CA THR A 34 -10.51 3.17 14.07
C THR A 34 -11.42 4.28 14.56
N TRP A 35 -12.22 4.03 15.60
CA TRP A 35 -13.11 5.05 16.19
C TRP A 35 -12.31 6.25 16.73
N ALA A 36 -11.26 5.99 17.51
CA ALA A 36 -10.40 7.03 18.04
C ALA A 36 -9.73 7.85 16.92
N HIS A 37 -9.24 7.17 15.88
CA HIS A 37 -8.59 7.83 14.74
C HIS A 37 -9.56 8.68 13.91
N LEU A 38 -10.77 8.19 13.64
CA LEU A 38 -11.79 8.95 12.92
C LEU A 38 -12.26 10.17 13.73
N SER A 39 -12.39 10.03 15.04
CA SER A 39 -12.74 11.14 15.95
C SER A 39 -11.65 12.23 15.90
N HIS A 40 -10.39 11.83 16.00
CA HIS A 40 -9.26 12.74 15.90
C HIS A 40 -9.20 13.48 14.55
N LEU A 41 -9.43 12.75 13.44
CA LEU A 41 -9.49 13.36 12.10
C LEU A 41 -10.62 14.40 11.99
N ALA A 42 -11.78 14.12 12.60
CA ALA A 42 -12.90 15.06 12.61
C ALA A 42 -12.58 16.32 13.44
N GLU A 43 -11.98 16.17 14.61
CA GLU A 43 -11.57 17.28 15.49
C GLU A 43 -10.52 18.19 14.84
N THR A 44 -9.62 17.60 14.06
CA THR A 44 -8.57 18.33 13.33
C THR A 44 -9.07 18.91 11.99
N GLY A 45 -10.34 18.69 11.64
CA GLY A 45 -10.98 19.27 10.45
C GLY A 45 -10.77 18.48 9.15
N TYR A 46 -10.17 17.29 9.21
CA TYR A 46 -10.05 16.41 8.05
C TYR A 46 -11.36 15.71 7.74
N ARG A 47 -11.54 15.34 6.46
CA ARG A 47 -12.73 14.60 5.99
C ARG A 47 -12.29 13.26 5.42
N VAL A 48 -13.00 12.21 5.82
CA VAL A 48 -12.79 10.86 5.31
C VAL A 48 -13.88 10.51 4.30
N SER A 49 -13.48 9.92 3.17
CA SER A 49 -14.44 9.47 2.15
C SER A 49 -15.11 8.17 2.57
N TRP A 50 -16.37 8.25 3.04
CA TRP A 50 -17.18 7.08 3.42
C TRP A 50 -17.22 6.00 2.33
N LYS A 51 -17.37 6.39 1.05
CA LYS A 51 -17.44 5.46 -0.08
C LYS A 51 -16.14 4.68 -0.34
N LYS A 52 -15.00 5.21 0.12
CA LYS A 52 -13.66 4.62 -0.09
C LYS A 52 -13.11 3.94 1.16
N ALA A 53 -13.71 4.20 2.33
CA ALA A 53 -13.25 3.67 3.60
C ALA A 53 -13.43 2.14 3.66
N GLN A 54 -12.37 1.44 4.05
CA GLN A 54 -12.34 -0.01 4.24
C GLN A 54 -12.22 -0.32 5.72
N LEU A 55 -13.33 -0.28 6.45
CA LEU A 55 -13.33 -0.37 7.92
C LEU A 55 -13.25 -1.83 8.39
N CYS A 56 -12.32 -2.10 9.32
CA CYS A 56 -12.19 -3.37 10.06
C CYS A 56 -12.30 -4.63 9.18
N ARG A 57 -11.59 -4.66 8.05
CA ARG A 57 -11.55 -5.81 7.13
C ARG A 57 -10.30 -6.65 7.33
N GLU A 58 -10.42 -7.97 7.14
CA GLU A 58 -9.26 -8.87 7.11
C GLU A 58 -8.39 -8.72 5.86
N GLN A 59 -8.98 -8.21 4.77
CA GLN A 59 -8.30 -7.91 3.52
C GLN A 59 -8.65 -6.49 3.08
N VAL A 60 -7.63 -5.70 2.74
CA VAL A 60 -7.76 -4.31 2.32
C VAL A 60 -6.90 -4.02 1.09
N GLN A 61 -7.32 -3.02 0.31
CA GLN A 61 -6.53 -2.42 -0.74
C GLN A 61 -5.86 -1.14 -0.23
N TYR A 62 -4.54 -1.03 -0.38
CA TYR A 62 -3.75 0.14 0.01
C TYR A 62 -2.63 0.39 -1.01
N LEU A 63 -2.56 1.60 -1.58
CA LEU A 63 -1.57 2.00 -2.59
C LEU A 63 -1.40 1.02 -3.77
N GLY A 64 -2.50 0.42 -4.23
CA GLY A 64 -2.47 -0.56 -5.33
C GLY A 64 -2.02 -1.97 -4.92
N PHE A 65 -1.84 -2.23 -3.62
CA PHE A 65 -1.61 -3.55 -3.05
C PHE A 65 -2.85 -4.10 -2.38
N VAL A 66 -3.02 -5.41 -2.43
CA VAL A 66 -3.96 -6.17 -1.61
C VAL A 66 -3.19 -6.77 -0.45
N MET A 67 -3.60 -6.44 0.78
CA MET A 67 -2.95 -6.90 2.01
C MET A 67 -3.91 -7.77 2.81
N SER A 68 -3.42 -8.92 3.30
CA SER A 68 -4.19 -9.84 4.14
C SER A 68 -3.28 -10.75 4.95
N LYS A 69 -3.52 -10.87 6.26
CA LYS A 69 -2.87 -11.86 7.17
C LYS A 69 -1.35 -12.01 6.98
N GLY A 70 -0.64 -10.89 6.89
CA GLY A 70 0.83 -10.86 6.72
C GLY A 70 1.33 -11.10 5.30
N GLN A 71 0.43 -11.27 4.33
CA GLN A 71 0.75 -11.37 2.90
C GLN A 71 0.39 -10.07 2.17
N GLN A 72 1.16 -9.78 1.13
CA GLN A 72 0.93 -8.66 0.23
C GLN A 72 1.01 -9.12 -1.22
N ALA A 73 0.04 -8.71 -2.03
CA ALA A 73 0.01 -8.95 -3.47
C ALA A 73 -0.30 -7.66 -4.23
N LEU A 74 0.13 -7.59 -5.49
CA LEU A 74 -0.34 -6.53 -6.40
C LEU A 74 -1.83 -6.70 -6.68
N SER A 75 -2.56 -5.58 -6.66
CA SER A 75 -3.97 -5.53 -7.06
C SER A 75 -4.16 -5.97 -8.51
N THR A 76 -5.38 -6.44 -8.81
CA THR A 76 -5.75 -6.88 -10.16
C THR A 76 -5.69 -5.72 -11.13
N GLU A 77 -6.04 -4.52 -10.67
CA GLU A 77 -6.01 -3.26 -11.41
C GLU A 77 -4.56 -2.92 -11.78
N GLN A 78 -3.64 -2.96 -10.83
CA GLN A 78 -2.22 -2.69 -11.08
C GLN A 78 -1.62 -3.71 -12.06
N LYS A 79 -1.96 -5.00 -11.91
CA LYS A 79 -1.55 -6.05 -12.86
C LYS A 79 -2.06 -5.76 -14.27
N LYS A 80 -3.35 -5.42 -14.40
CA LYS A 80 -3.97 -5.09 -15.69
C LYS A 80 -3.24 -3.96 -16.40
N VAL A 81 -2.97 -2.86 -15.69
CA VAL A 81 -2.23 -1.71 -16.24
C VAL A 81 -0.91 -2.17 -16.84
N ILE A 82 -0.10 -2.90 -16.08
CA ILE A 82 1.22 -3.35 -16.54
C ILE A 82 1.11 -4.32 -17.72
N THR A 83 0.21 -5.31 -17.65
CA THR A 83 0.02 -6.29 -18.72
C THR A 83 -0.59 -5.70 -20.00
N SER A 84 -1.24 -4.53 -19.89
CA SER A 84 -1.85 -3.83 -21.02
C SER A 84 -0.87 -2.90 -21.76
N LEU A 85 0.32 -2.65 -21.18
CA LEU A 85 1.31 -1.79 -21.82
C LEU A 85 1.78 -2.43 -23.14
N PRO A 86 1.84 -1.65 -24.23
CA PRO A 86 2.29 -2.17 -25.51
C PRO A 86 3.77 -2.54 -25.43
N ARG A 87 4.19 -3.45 -26.32
CA ARG A 87 5.61 -3.75 -26.49
C ARG A 87 6.36 -2.45 -26.85
N PRO A 88 7.43 -2.09 -26.11
CA PRO A 88 8.19 -0.89 -26.42
C PRO A 88 8.81 -0.97 -27.81
N THR A 89 8.55 0.05 -28.63
CA THR A 89 9.08 0.16 -30.01
C THR A 89 10.21 1.18 -30.12
N ASN A 90 10.33 2.09 -29.16
CA ASN A 90 11.35 3.13 -29.12
C ASN A 90 11.84 3.37 -27.69
N TRP A 91 12.93 4.12 -27.56
CA TRP A 91 13.56 4.43 -26.27
C TRP A 91 12.62 5.10 -25.27
N ARG A 92 11.78 6.05 -25.72
CA ARG A 92 10.85 6.76 -24.83
C ARG A 92 9.82 5.80 -24.22
N VAL A 93 9.18 4.98 -25.06
CA VAL A 93 8.19 3.98 -24.60
C VAL A 93 8.86 2.94 -23.70
N LEU A 94 10.12 2.61 -23.96
CA LEU A 94 10.89 1.73 -23.09
C LEU A 94 11.09 2.37 -21.71
N CYS A 95 11.54 3.63 -21.62
CA CYS A 95 11.66 4.33 -20.35
C CYS A 95 10.33 4.42 -19.59
N GLU A 96 9.22 4.68 -20.29
CA GLU A 96 7.88 4.69 -19.69
C GLU A 96 7.50 3.31 -19.14
N PHE A 97 7.74 2.24 -19.90
CA PHE A 97 7.52 0.86 -19.46
C PHE A 97 8.38 0.51 -18.24
N LEU A 98 9.65 0.92 -18.23
CA LEU A 98 10.56 0.71 -17.09
C LEU A 98 10.11 1.48 -15.85
N GLY A 99 9.66 2.72 -16.01
CA GLY A 99 9.06 3.50 -14.93
C GLY A 99 7.83 2.83 -14.35
N ALA A 100 6.92 2.34 -15.21
CA ALA A 100 5.69 1.67 -14.80
C ALA A 100 5.95 0.33 -14.10
N THR A 101 6.93 -0.44 -14.57
CA THR A 101 7.30 -1.74 -13.98
C THR A 101 8.19 -1.62 -12.73
N GLY A 102 8.86 -0.48 -12.55
CA GLY A 102 9.69 -0.20 -11.37
C GLY A 102 8.91 -0.30 -10.05
N PHE A 103 7.64 0.12 -10.02
CA PHE A 103 6.77 -0.03 -8.86
C PHE A 103 6.56 -1.50 -8.46
N CYS A 104 6.58 -2.42 -9.43
CA CYS A 104 6.35 -3.84 -9.23
C CYS A 104 7.63 -4.69 -9.18
N GLN A 105 8.81 -4.06 -9.17
CA GLN A 105 10.09 -4.75 -9.28
C GLN A 105 10.29 -5.86 -8.24
N ILE A 106 9.76 -5.70 -7.02
CA ILE A 106 9.93 -6.69 -5.95
C ILE A 106 9.20 -8.01 -6.22
N TRP A 107 8.20 -8.01 -7.12
CA TRP A 107 7.49 -9.21 -7.57
C TRP A 107 8.04 -9.79 -8.88
N ILE A 108 9.07 -9.19 -9.47
CA ILE A 108 9.67 -9.65 -10.73
C ILE A 108 11.05 -10.27 -10.43
N PRO A 109 11.17 -11.61 -10.43
CA PRO A 109 12.45 -12.27 -10.17
C PRO A 109 13.50 -11.84 -11.19
N GLY A 110 14.68 -11.44 -10.69
CA GLY A 110 15.80 -11.01 -11.51
C GLY A 110 15.52 -9.74 -12.33
N PHE A 111 14.68 -8.83 -11.83
CA PHE A 111 14.29 -7.60 -12.54
C PHE A 111 15.49 -6.86 -13.12
N LEU A 112 16.49 -6.52 -12.30
CA LEU A 112 17.69 -5.80 -12.75
C LEU A 112 18.49 -6.55 -13.83
N ALA A 113 18.61 -7.87 -13.72
CA ALA A 113 19.29 -8.68 -14.74
C ALA A 113 18.54 -8.65 -16.09
N LYS A 114 17.20 -8.67 -16.05
CA LYS A 114 16.35 -8.54 -17.24
C LYS A 114 16.42 -7.13 -17.84
N LEU A 115 16.71 -6.11 -17.03
CA LEU A 115 16.90 -4.72 -17.49
C LEU A 115 18.30 -4.43 -18.03
N GLY A 116 19.29 -5.24 -17.67
CA GLY A 116 20.69 -5.05 -18.06
C GLY A 116 20.94 -4.77 -19.55
N PRO A 117 20.30 -5.50 -20.49
CA PRO A 117 20.44 -5.24 -21.93
C PRO A 117 19.90 -3.88 -22.38
N TYR A 118 19.00 -3.28 -21.60
CA TYR A 118 18.28 -2.04 -21.95
C TYR A 118 18.87 -0.80 -21.28
N MET A 119 19.56 -0.95 -20.15
CA MET A 119 20.16 0.16 -19.39
C MET A 119 21.59 0.53 -19.82
N ARG A 120 22.21 -0.23 -20.74
CA ARG A 120 23.59 0.00 -21.23
C ARG A 120 23.67 0.78 -22.55
N LEU A 121 22.61 1.46 -22.96
CA LEU A 121 22.58 2.35 -24.12
C LEU A 121 22.73 3.81 -23.68
#